data_AF-A0A3A6TTH4-F1
#
_entry.id   AF-A0A3A6TTH4-F1
#
_cell.length_a   1.000
_cell.length_b   1.000
_cell.length_c   1.000
_cell.angle_alpha   90.00
_cell.angle_beta   90.00
_cell.angle_gamma   90.00
#
_symmetry.space_group_name_H-M   'P 1'
#
loop_
_entity.id
_entity.type
_entity.pdbx_description
1 polymer ?
#
loop_
_entity_poly.entity_id
_entity_poly.type
_entity_poly.pdbx_seq_one_letter_code
_entity_poly.pdbx_strand_id
1 'polypeptide(L)' 'TLLGATIGDVITSMIATASEAGINVFEYFTFLQREKDKVKTNPEEYLPWNYRETVVIEK' A
#
# COMPACT_ATOMS: atom_id res chain seq x y z
N THR A 1 15.30 -8.83 -19.02
CA THR A 1 14.14 -8.18 -18.36
C THR A 1 14.07 -8.60 -16.90
N LEU A 2 14.89 -8.01 -16.02
CA LEU A 2 14.94 -8.35 -14.58
C LEU A 2 14.02 -7.47 -13.72
N LEU A 3 13.81 -6.22 -14.15
CA LEU A 3 13.05 -5.22 -13.40
C LEU A 3 11.58 -5.60 -13.19
N GLY A 4 10.95 -6.23 -14.19
CA GLY A 4 9.54 -6.63 -14.10
C GLY A 4 9.28 -7.71 -13.04
N ALA A 5 10.21 -8.68 -12.90
CA ALA A 5 10.10 -9.72 -11.89
C ALA A 5 10.27 -9.15 -10.47
N THR A 6 11.22 -8.24 -10.28
CA THR A 6 11.43 -7.57 -8.98
C THR A 6 10.21 -6.74 -8.57
N ILE A 7 9.61 -5.99 -9.51
CA ILE A 7 8.40 -5.22 -9.22
C ILE A 7 7.23 -6.16 -8.90
N GLY A 8 7.09 -7.26 -9.64
CA GLY A 8 6.06 -8.27 -9.38
C GLY A 8 6.20 -8.93 -8.01
N ASP A 9 7.43 -9.20 -7.56
CA ASP A 9 7.71 -9.79 -6.25
C ASP A 9 7.30 -8.86 -5.10
N VAL A 10 7.61 -7.56 -5.23
CA VAL A 10 7.20 -6.53 -4.26
C VAL A 10 5.68 -6.42 -4.19
N ILE A 11 5.00 -6.36 -5.34
CA ILE A 11 3.53 -6.29 -5.38
C ILE A 11 2.92 -7.54 -4.75
N THR A 12 3.46 -8.73 -5.06
CA THR A 12 2.99 -10.01 -4.50
C THR A 12 3.12 -10.03 -2.98
N SER A 13 4.26 -9.58 -2.46
CA SER A 13 4.50 -9.46 -1.01
C SER A 13 3.53 -8.49 -0.34
N MET A 14 3.23 -7.35 -0.97
CA MET A 14 2.24 -6.39 -0.46
C MET A 14 0.83 -6.96 -0.46
N ILE A 15 0.43 -7.68 -1.51
CA ILE A 15 -0.89 -8.34 -1.59
C ILE A 15 -1.04 -9.37 -0.46
N ALA A 16 -0.03 -10.22 -0.26
CA ALA A 16 -0.03 -11.21 0.80
C ALA A 16 -0.15 -10.54 2.19
N THR A 17 0.64 -9.50 2.43
CA THR A 17 0.63 -8.76 3.70
C THR A 17 -0.73 -8.09 3.96
N ALA A 18 -1.32 -7.46 2.94
CA ALA A 18 -2.64 -6.85 3.03
C ALA A 18 -3.74 -7.90 3.28
N SER A 19 -3.65 -9.05 2.62
CA SER A 19 -4.57 -10.17 2.84
C SER A 19 -4.50 -10.70 4.28
N GLU A 20 -3.30 -10.88 4.82
CA GLU A 20 -3.10 -11.33 6.21
C GLU A 20 -3.58 -10.28 7.23
N ALA A 21 -3.45 -9.00 6.91
CA ALA A 21 -3.99 -7.92 7.72
C ALA A 21 -5.53 -7.81 7.64
N GLY A 22 -6.20 -8.61 6.80
CA GLY A 22 -7.66 -8.61 6.64
C GLY A 22 -8.21 -7.34 5.97
N ILE A 23 -7.37 -6.60 5.25
CA ILE A 23 -7.75 -5.36 4.58
C ILE A 23 -8.05 -5.59 3.09
N ASN A 24 -8.87 -4.73 2.51
CA ASN A 24 -9.16 -4.78 1.09
C ASN A 24 -7.93 -4.32 0.29
N VAL A 25 -7.26 -5.29 -0.33
CA VAL A 25 -6.05 -5.08 -1.13
C VAL A 25 -6.28 -4.07 -2.25
N PHE A 26 -7.43 -4.13 -2.93
CA PHE A 26 -7.73 -3.23 -4.04
C PHE A 26 -7.87 -1.78 -3.57
N GLU A 27 -8.57 -1.55 -2.46
CA GLU A 27 -8.68 -0.21 -1.87
C GLU A 27 -7.31 0.31 -1.42
N TYR A 28 -6.50 -0.54 -0.79
CA TYR A 28 -5.16 -0.20 -0.33
C TYR A 28 -4.26 0.27 -1.47
N PHE A 29 -4.16 -0.50 -2.55
CA PHE A 29 -3.37 -0.11 -3.72
C PHE A 29 -3.93 1.12 -4.45
N THR A 30 -5.25 1.31 -4.43
CA THR A 30 -5.89 2.51 -5.00
C THR A 30 -5.50 3.74 -4.20
N PHE A 31 -5.51 3.64 -2.86
CA PHE A 31 -5.10 4.71 -1.97
C PHE A 31 -3.62 5.06 -2.13
N LEU A 32 -2.74 4.06 -2.14
CA LEU A 32 -1.31 4.24 -2.37
C LEU A 32 -1.00 4.97 -3.69
N GLN A 33 -1.73 4.64 -4.76
CA GLN A 33 -1.55 5.29 -6.06
C GLN A 33 -2.06 6.74 -6.07
N ARG A 34 -3.13 7.03 -5.34
CA ARG A 34 -3.69 8.39 -5.20
C ARG A 34 -2.76 9.29 -4.38
N GLU A 35 -2.28 8.77 -3.25
CA GLU A 35 -1.44 9.49 -2.28
C GLU A 35 0.06 9.23 -2.47
N LYS A 36 0.48 8.86 -3.68
CA LYS A 36 1.87 8.45 -3.98
C LYS A 36 2.95 9.40 -3.45
N ASP A 37 2.67 10.71 -3.41
CA ASP A 37 3.60 11.74 -2.95
C ASP A 37 3.72 11.72 -1.41
N LYS A 38 2.61 11.55 -0.70
CA LYS A 38 2.58 11.45 0.76
C LYS A 38 3.13 10.11 1.24
N VAL A 39 2.78 9.02 0.56
CA VAL A 39 3.33 7.67 0.80
C VAL A 39 4.86 7.67 0.69
N LYS A 40 5.41 8.40 -0.29
CA LYS A 40 6.85 8.51 -0.48
C LYS A 40 7.53 9.32 0.64
N THR A 41 6.81 10.28 1.22
CA THR A 41 7.29 11.11 2.31
C THR A 41 7.29 10.34 3.64
N ASN A 42 6.20 9.64 3.97
CA ASN A 42 6.01 8.91 5.25
C ASN A 42 5.55 7.46 5.03
N PRO A 43 6.37 6.55 4.47
CA PRO A 43 5.93 5.20 4.10
C PRO A 43 5.40 4.35 5.27
N GLU A 44 5.86 4.61 6.49
CA GLU A 44 5.48 3.94 7.73
C GLU A 44 4.01 4.17 8.14
N GLU A 45 3.41 5.29 7.75
CA GLU A 45 1.99 5.59 8.01
C GLU A 45 1.06 4.92 7.00
N TYR A 46 1.57 4.57 5.82
CA TYR A 46 0.80 4.02 4.70
C TYR A 46 0.91 2.48 4.62
N LEU A 47 1.24 1.83 5.73
CA LEU A 47 1.25 0.38 5.83
C LEU A 47 -0.18 -0.19 5.80
N PRO A 48 -0.38 -1.45 5.37
CA PRO A 48 -1.72 -1.99 5.14
C PRO A 48 -2.60 -2.03 6.39
N TRP A 49 -2.03 -1.97 7.59
CA TRP A 49 -2.80 -1.89 8.85
C TRP A 49 -3.08 -0.44 9.31
N ASN A 50 -2.28 0.55 8.90
CA ASN A 50 -2.38 1.94 9.38
C ASN A 50 -2.95 2.93 8.34
N TYR A 51 -2.97 2.57 7.05
CA TYR A 51 -3.39 3.50 5.99
C TYR A 51 -4.81 4.05 6.16
N ARG A 52 -5.68 3.33 6.87
CA ARG A 52 -7.06 3.78 7.16
C ARG A 52 -7.10 4.95 8.13
N GLU A 53 -6.16 5.03 9.07
CA GLU A 53 -6.08 6.17 9.99
C GLU A 53 -5.74 7.45 9.22
N THR A 54 -4.85 7.35 8.24
CA THR A 54 -4.53 8.44 7.32
C THR A 54 -5.75 8.88 6.49
N VAL A 55 -6.58 7.93 6.03
CA VAL A 55 -7.84 8.24 5.32
C VAL A 55 -8.83 9.01 6.21
N VAL A 56 -8.88 8.72 7.52
CA VAL A 56 -9.80 9.37 8.45
C VAL A 56 -9.36 10.79 8.79
N ILE A 57 -8.06 11.08 8.77
CA ILE A 57 -7.50 12.40 9.05
C ILE A 57 -7.80 13.41 7.92
N GLU A 58 -8.08 12.95 6.70
CA GLU A 58 -8.43 13.80 5.54
C GLU A 58 -9.92 14.17 5.43
N LYS A 59 -10.73 14.01 6.49
CA LYS A 59 -12.15 14.41 6.50
C LYS A 59 -12.45 15.76 7.12
#